data_AF-A0A1F2VWK2-F1
#
_entry.id   AF-A0A1F2VWK2-F1
#
_cell.length_a   1.000
_cell.length_b   1.000
_cell.length_c   1.000
_cell.angle_alpha   90.00
_cell.angle_beta   90.00
_cell.angle_gamma   90.00
#
_symmetry.space_group_name_H-M   'P 1'
#
loop_
_entity.id
_entity.type
_entity.pdbx_description
1 polymer ?
#
loop_
_entity_poly.entity_id
_entity_poly.type
_entity_poly.pdbx_seq_one_letter_code
_entity_poly.pdbx_strand_id
1 'polypeptide(L)'
;MEIPEFIDGIPIDEYRVNMTKIPKDELIQLYNSENKSIKEIARHFKCSYRTIYRRLERLNIPLIQIRPRKKPKQFLGKNQLTLLLQKDLTIEQIAQKLRTEPYIVRKFIQKYGL
;
A
#
# COMPACT_ATOMS: atom_id res chain seq x y z
N MET A 1 -11.39 -25.10 -0.53
CA MET A 1 -10.64 -23.88 -0.16
C MET A 1 -9.41 -24.35 0.59
N GLU A 2 -8.30 -24.57 -0.12
CA GLU A 2 -7.05 -25.03 0.49
C GLU A 2 -6.51 -23.91 1.36
N ILE A 3 -6.25 -24.21 2.62
CA ILE A 3 -5.65 -23.28 3.56
C ILE A 3 -4.15 -23.30 3.23
N PRO A 4 -3.53 -22.18 2.83
CA PRO A 4 -2.13 -22.17 2.39
C PRO A 4 -1.21 -22.53 3.55
N GLU A 5 -0.51 -23.67 3.45
CA GLU A 5 0.36 -24.26 4.50
C GLU A 5 1.44 -23.31 5.06
N PHE A 6 1.72 -22.22 4.34
CA PHE A 6 2.72 -21.21 4.70
C PHE A 6 2.19 -19.78 4.49
N ILE A 7 2.55 -18.88 5.40
CA ILE A 7 2.34 -17.42 5.29
C ILE A 7 3.70 -16.73 5.39
N ASP A 8 4.09 -15.94 4.38
CA ASP A 8 5.41 -15.28 4.32
C ASP A 8 6.61 -16.23 4.56
N GLY A 9 6.51 -17.50 4.14
CA GLY A 9 7.56 -18.52 4.29
C GLY A 9 7.59 -19.23 5.66
N ILE A 10 6.61 -18.98 6.52
CA ILE A 10 6.49 -19.56 7.87
C ILE A 10 5.30 -20.53 7.89
N PRO A 11 5.43 -21.76 8.44
CA PRO A 11 4.30 -22.70 8.58
C PRO A 11 3.12 -22.10 9.35
N ILE A 12 1.87 -22.37 8.94
CA ILE A 12 0.67 -21.80 9.62
C ILE A 12 0.65 -22.13 11.12
N ASP A 13 1.04 -23.33 11.53
CA ASP A 13 1.00 -23.76 12.93
C ASP A 13 1.95 -22.94 13.81
N GLU A 14 3.10 -22.55 13.26
CA GLU A 14 4.04 -21.63 13.91
C GLU A 14 3.52 -20.18 13.87
N TYR A 15 2.74 -19.83 12.86
CA TYR A 15 2.08 -18.53 12.72
C TYR A 15 0.89 -18.31 13.69
N ARG A 16 0.31 -19.39 14.24
CA ARG A 16 -0.73 -19.37 15.29
C ARG A 16 -0.14 -19.13 16.68
N VAL A 17 0.87 -18.27 16.80
CA VAL A 17 1.41 -17.88 18.12
C VAL A 17 0.29 -17.29 18.98
N ASN A 18 0.17 -17.84 20.18
CA ASN A 18 -0.88 -17.53 21.14
C ASN A 18 -0.89 -16.02 21.47
N MET A 19 -2.05 -15.37 21.35
CA MET A 19 -2.29 -13.93 21.60
C MET A 19 -1.73 -13.45 22.95
N THR A 20 -1.57 -14.37 23.90
CA THR A 20 -1.06 -14.17 25.26
C THR A 20 0.43 -13.87 25.33
N LYS A 21 1.22 -14.23 24.30
CA LYS A 21 2.68 -14.04 24.30
C LYS A 21 3.14 -12.65 23.86
N ILE A 22 2.25 -11.80 23.35
CA ILE A 22 2.63 -10.47 22.85
C ILE A 22 2.55 -9.47 24.02
N PRO A 23 3.70 -8.97 24.52
CA PRO A 23 3.72 -7.97 25.57
C PRO A 23 3.07 -6.68 25.07
N LYS A 24 2.16 -6.14 25.90
CA LYS A 24 1.37 -4.95 25.58
C LYS A 24 2.26 -3.71 25.42
N ASP A 25 3.31 -3.60 26.24
CA ASP A 25 4.15 -2.41 26.32
C ASP A 25 5.03 -2.31 25.06
N GLU A 26 5.61 -3.43 24.63
CA GLU A 26 6.39 -3.50 23.39
C GLU A 26 5.51 -3.24 22.15
N LEU A 27 4.28 -3.77 22.13
CA LEU A 27 3.33 -3.52 21.06
C LEU A 27 2.99 -2.02 20.93
N ILE A 28 2.73 -1.35 22.06
CA ILE A 28 2.43 0.08 22.10
C ILE A 28 3.64 0.90 21.69
N GLN A 29 4.84 0.52 22.15
CA GLN A 29 6.08 1.21 21.79
C GLN A 29 6.36 1.10 20.28
N LEU A 30 6.24 -0.08 19.68
CA LEU A 30 6.40 -0.26 18.23
C LEU A 30 5.33 0.50 17.43
N TYR A 31 4.11 0.57 17.95
CA TYR A 31 3.00 1.28 17.30
C TYR A 31 3.15 2.80 17.37
N ASN A 32 3.48 3.35 18.54
CA ASN A 32 3.56 4.79 18.79
C ASN A 32 4.92 5.41 18.44
N SER A 33 6.03 4.73 18.74
CA SER A 33 7.37 5.29 18.55
C SER A 33 7.88 5.12 17.13
N GLU A 34 7.57 4.00 16.47
CA GLU A 34 8.17 3.68 15.16
C GLU A 34 7.22 3.86 13.96
N ASN A 35 5.95 4.25 14.18
CA ASN A 35 4.93 4.35 13.12
C ASN A 35 4.85 3.09 12.23
N LYS A 36 5.25 1.93 12.76
CA LYS A 36 5.26 0.67 12.00
C LYS A 36 3.83 0.25 11.70
N SER A 37 3.60 -0.22 10.49
CA SER A 37 2.30 -0.75 10.12
C SER A 37 2.00 -2.03 10.91
N ILE A 38 0.72 -2.32 11.11
CA ILE A 38 0.25 -3.56 11.77
C ILE A 38 0.87 -4.80 11.12
N LYS A 39 1.14 -4.77 9.81
CA LYS A 39 1.79 -5.87 9.08
C LYS A 39 3.26 -6.03 9.45
N GLU A 40 3.99 -4.93 9.62
CA GLU A 40 5.40 -4.97 10.04
C GLU A 40 5.52 -5.43 11.49
N ILE A 41 4.64 -4.94 12.36
CA ILE A 41 4.53 -5.40 13.75
C ILE A 41 4.20 -6.90 13.79
N ALA A 42 3.26 -7.35 12.96
CA ALA A 42 2.90 -8.77 12.85
C ALA A 42 4.09 -9.64 12.40
N ARG A 43 4.89 -9.18 11.44
CA ARG A 43 6.14 -9.85 11.03
C ARG A 43 7.17 -9.90 12.14
N HIS A 44 7.32 -8.81 12.88
CA HIS A 44 8.25 -8.73 14.01
C HIS A 44 7.92 -9.78 15.09
N PHE A 45 6.64 -9.91 15.44
CA PHE A 45 6.16 -10.90 16.40
C PHE A 45 5.86 -12.28 15.79
N LYS A 46 6.18 -12.51 14.51
CA LYS A 46 5.88 -13.74 13.75
C LYS A 46 4.44 -14.25 13.95
N CYS A 47 3.48 -13.33 13.96
CA CYS A 47 2.08 -13.64 14.22
C CYS A 47 1.18 -13.08 13.13
N SER A 48 -0.08 -13.50 13.12
CA SER A 48 -1.06 -12.91 12.21
C SER A 48 -1.32 -11.44 12.52
N TYR A 49 -1.42 -10.62 11.47
CA TYR A 49 -1.94 -9.25 11.58
C TYR A 49 -3.32 -9.22 12.27
N ARG A 50 -4.12 -10.30 12.14
CA ARG A 50 -5.40 -10.45 12.85
C ARG A 50 -5.20 -10.57 14.36
N THR A 51 -4.14 -11.24 14.82
CA THR A 51 -3.79 -11.37 16.23
C THR A 51 -3.42 -10.02 16.82
N ILE A 52 -2.58 -9.25 16.12
CA ILE A 52 -2.23 -7.87 16.51
C ILE A 52 -3.47 -6.98 16.53
N TYR A 53 -4.32 -7.05 15.49
CA TYR A 53 -5.56 -6.28 15.41
C TYR A 53 -6.47 -6.52 16.62
N ARG A 54 -6.77 -7.79 16.94
CA ARG A 54 -7.59 -8.16 18.10
C ARG A 54 -6.97 -7.71 19.41
N ARG A 55 -5.63 -7.64 19.50
CA ARG A 55 -4.92 -7.20 20.71
C ARG A 55 -5.03 -5.69 20.89
N LEU A 56 -4.83 -4.92 19.82
CA LEU A 56 -5.02 -3.47 19.82
C LEU A 56 -6.47 -3.07 20.11
N GLU A 57 -7.44 -3.81 19.56
CA GLU A 57 -8.87 -3.63 19.84
C GLU A 57 -9.19 -3.86 21.33
N ARG A 58 -8.68 -4.94 21.93
CA ARG A 58 -8.84 -5.19 23.39
C ARG A 58 -8.15 -4.15 24.27
N LEU A 59 -7.12 -3.48 23.76
CA LEU A 59 -6.41 -2.41 24.44
C LEU A 59 -7.03 -1.03 24.20
N ASN A 60 -8.14 -0.92 23.46
CA ASN A 60 -8.78 0.33 23.05
C ASN A 60 -7.83 1.33 22.35
N ILE A 61 -6.82 0.82 21.63
CA ILE A 61 -5.89 1.66 20.89
C ILE A 61 -6.51 1.97 19.53
N PRO A 62 -6.70 3.25 19.16
CA PRO A 62 -7.29 3.62 17.88
C PRO A 62 -6.36 3.13 16.77
N LEU A 63 -6.90 2.27 15.91
CA LEU A 63 -6.19 1.79 14.74
C LEU A 63 -6.13 2.94 13.73
N ILE A 64 -5.06 3.73 13.81
CA ILE A 64 -4.65 4.61 12.74
C ILE A 64 -4.32 3.70 11.57
N GLN A 65 -5.31 3.48 10.70
CA GLN A 65 -5.09 2.88 9.40
C GLN A 65 -4.23 3.86 8.62
N ILE A 66 -2.90 3.78 8.80
CA ILE A 66 -1.94 4.31 7.85
C ILE A 66 -2.08 3.41 6.62
N ARG A 67 -3.17 3.59 5.88
CA ARG A 67 -3.25 3.07 4.52
C ARG A 67 -2.08 3.76 3.82
N PRO A 68 -1.10 3.03 3.27
CA PRO A 68 -0.11 3.68 2.43
C PRO A 68 -0.92 4.45 1.39
N ARG A 69 -0.85 5.78 1.42
CA ARG A 69 -1.53 6.60 0.43
C ARG A 69 -1.04 6.06 -0.90
N LYS A 70 -1.94 5.44 -1.69
CA LYS A 70 -1.60 5.06 -3.07
C LYS A 70 -0.99 6.32 -3.67
N LYS A 71 0.24 6.24 -4.18
CA LYS A 71 0.88 7.37 -4.87
C LYS A 71 -0.21 7.96 -5.78
N PRO A 72 -0.49 9.27 -5.71
CA PRO A 72 -1.54 9.85 -6.53
C PRO A 72 -1.26 9.40 -7.96
N LYS A 73 -2.22 8.70 -8.57
CA LYS A 73 -2.10 8.35 -9.99
C LYS A 73 -1.79 9.68 -10.68
N GLN A 74 -0.69 9.77 -11.43
CA GLN A 74 -0.38 10.95 -12.23
C GLN A 74 -1.63 11.26 -13.06
N PHE A 75 -2.41 12.24 -12.61
CA PHE A 75 -3.68 12.56 -13.21
C PHE A 75 -3.38 13.58 -14.28
N LEU A 76 -3.31 13.12 -15.53
CA LEU A 76 -3.16 14.00 -16.66
C LEU A 76 -4.54 14.58 -17.00
N GLY A 77 -4.71 15.88 -16.81
CA GLY A 77 -5.93 16.59 -17.18
C GLY A 77 -6.09 16.64 -18.71
N LYS A 78 -7.31 16.37 -19.21
CA LYS A 78 -7.66 16.33 -20.64
C LYS A 78 -7.14 17.56 -21.40
N ASN A 79 -7.36 18.75 -20.86
CA ASN A 79 -7.01 20.03 -21.50
C ASN A 79 -5.50 20.17 -21.75
N GLN A 80 -4.67 19.72 -20.81
CA GLN A 80 -3.22 19.79 -20.95
C GLN A 80 -2.73 18.86 -22.07
N LEU A 81 -3.33 17.67 -22.19
CA LEU A 81 -3.02 16.72 -23.26
C LEU A 81 -3.48 17.24 -24.63
N THR A 82 -4.68 17.81 -24.73
CA THR A 82 -5.19 18.43 -25.97
C THR A 82 -4.31 19.59 -26.42
N LEU A 83 -3.88 20.46 -25.50
CA LEU A 83 -2.97 21.57 -25.82
C LEU A 83 -1.61 21.10 -26.35
N LEU A 84 -1.10 19.96 -25.84
CA LEU A 84 0.16 19.41 -26.30
C LEU A 84 0.02 18.73 -27.67
N LEU A 85 -1.10 18.06 -27.94
CA LEU A 85 -1.41 17.49 -29.25
C LEU A 85 -1.60 18.58 -30.32
N GLN A 86 -2.20 19.72 -29.97
CA GLN A 86 -2.33 20.88 -30.87
C GLN A 86 -0.99 21.55 -31.23
N LYS A 87 0.08 21.26 -30.49
CA LYS A 87 1.43 21.81 -30.73
C LYS A 87 2.31 20.86 -31.56
N ASP A 88 1.72 19.87 -32.23
CA ASP A 88 2.42 18.84 -33.03
C ASP A 88 3.55 18.11 -32.27
N LEU A 89 3.41 17.99 -30.95
CA LEU A 89 4.37 17.27 -30.13
C LEU A 89 4.13 15.76 -30.26
N THR A 90 5.21 15.01 -30.44
CA THR A 90 5.12 13.55 -30.49
C THR A 90 4.80 12.98 -29.10
N ILE A 91 4.23 11.78 -29.06
CA ILE A 91 3.89 11.08 -27.80
C ILE A 91 5.12 10.97 -26.88
N GLU A 92 6.31 10.78 -27.45
CA GLU A 92 7.56 10.71 -26.69
C GLU A 92 7.96 12.05 -26.07
N GLN A 93 7.85 13.14 -26.84
CA GLN A 93 8.11 14.49 -26.32
C GLN A 93 7.09 14.88 -25.24
N ILE A 94 5.82 14.48 -25.41
CA ILE A 94 4.78 14.66 -24.40
C ILE A 94 5.14 13.90 -23.12
N ALA A 95 5.58 12.64 -23.25
CA ALA A 95 5.98 11.81 -22.13
C ALA A 95 7.18 12.42 -21.37
N GLN A 96 8.20 12.86 -22.09
CA GLN A 96 9.39 13.48 -21.52
C GLN A 96 9.06 14.81 -20.81
N LYS A 97 8.26 15.66 -21.44
CA LYS A 97 7.82 16.94 -20.87
C LYS A 97 6.97 16.79 -19.62
N LEU A 98 6.19 15.72 -19.55
CA LEU A 98 5.32 15.38 -18.41
C LEU A 98 6.00 14.46 -17.38
N ARG A 99 7.27 14.08 -17.58
CA ARG A 99 8.01 13.13 -16.73
C ARG A 99 7.22 11.84 -16.47
N THR A 100 6.61 11.32 -17.53
CA THR A 100 5.77 10.11 -17.53
C THR A 100 6.25 9.16 -18.63
N GLU A 101 5.78 7.92 -18.59
CA GLU A 101 6.05 6.96 -19.66
C GLU A 101 5.12 7.17 -20.88
N PRO A 102 5.59 6.90 -22.11
CA PRO A 102 4.77 7.01 -23.33
C PRO A 102 3.49 6.16 -23.30
N TYR A 103 3.51 5.00 -22.64
CA TYR A 103 2.32 4.14 -22.52
C TYR A 103 1.20 4.84 -21.74
N ILE A 104 1.54 5.64 -20.72
CA ILE A 104 0.59 6.40 -19.92
C ILE A 104 -0.10 7.46 -20.79
N VAL A 105 0.67 8.13 -21.66
CA VAL A 105 0.13 9.11 -22.62
C VAL A 105 -0.87 8.45 -23.57
N ARG A 106 -0.54 7.32 -24.19
CA ARG A 106 -1.48 6.58 -25.07
C ARG A 106 -2.75 6.17 -24.33
N LYS A 107 -2.62 5.69 -23.09
CA LYS A 107 -3.76 5.32 -22.24
C LYS A 107 -4.67 6.52 -21.97
N PHE A 108 -4.11 7.71 -21.76
CA PHE A 108 -4.91 8.92 -21.59
C PHE A 108 -5.56 9.40 -22.88
N ILE A 109 -4.86 9.34 -24.02
CA ILE A 109 -5.43 9.64 -25.34
C ILE A 109 -6.65 8.74 -25.60
N GLN A 110 -6.50 7.43 -25.44
CA GLN A 110 -7.59 6.45 -25.57
C GLN A 110 -8.73 6.73 -24.59
N LYS A 111 -8.42 7.05 -23.32
CA LYS A 111 -9.42 7.36 -22.30
C LYS A 111 -10.23 8.61 -22.62
N TYR A 112 -9.61 9.61 -23.24
CA TYR A 112 -10.25 10.89 -23.55
C TYR A 112 -10.86 10.97 -24.95
N GLY A 113 -10.66 9.94 -25.78
CA GLY A 113 -11.16 9.88 -27.16
C GLY A 113 -10.53 10.96 -28.06
N LEU A 114 -9.24 11.25 -27.82
CA LEU A 114 -8.44 12.20 -28.60
C LEU A 114 -7.67 11.49 -29.72
#